data_AF-A0A3R7Y374-F1
#
_entry.id   AF-A0A3R7Y374-F1
#
_cell.length_a   1.000
_cell.length_b   1.000
_cell.length_c   1.000
_cell.angle_alpha   90.00
_cell.angle_beta   90.00
_cell.angle_gamma   90.00
#
_symmetry.space_group_name_H-M   'P 1'
#
loop_
_entity.id
_entity.type
_entity.pdbx_description
1 polymer ?
#
loop_
_entity_poly.entity_id
_entity_poly.type
_entity_poly.pdbx_seq_one_letter_code
_entity_poly.pdbx_strand_id
1 'polypeptide(L)'
;MEDFAADPSHPRYESLLKRHVLENAAKKGMLAGSALIAHGRGEAYDYLLGEQTIPPAMLATKYALQHLKNSQNAVISLNGNTTAIAGVELMKLASVIDCPVEVNIFYRTPERMKILLDHLESINENLGLDVKILGANPDSIIPGLEGPRAKCCNEGIFSSEVILVPLEDGDRCEALVAMGKTVIVVDLNPLSR
;
A
#
# COMPACT_ATOMS: atom_id res chain seq x y z
N MET A 1 -12.13 -17.76 -14.24
CA MET A 1 -11.38 -16.51 -14.43
C MET A 1 -12.17 -15.73 -15.45
N GLU A 2 -12.64 -14.53 -15.14
CA GLU A 2 -13.15 -13.65 -16.21
C GLU A 2 -12.00 -13.48 -17.22
N ASP A 3 -12.28 -13.66 -18.51
CA ASP A 3 -11.29 -13.68 -19.57
C ASP A 3 -10.54 -12.36 -19.61
N PHE A 4 -9.30 -12.37 -19.14
CA PHE A 4 -8.39 -11.27 -19.36
C PHE A 4 -8.01 -11.27 -20.84
N ALA A 5 -8.51 -10.26 -21.57
CA ALA A 5 -8.50 -10.25 -23.03
C ALA A 5 -7.12 -10.07 -23.69
N ALA A 6 -6.06 -9.77 -22.93
CA ALA A 6 -4.73 -9.55 -23.50
C ALA A 6 -3.91 -10.85 -23.55
N ASP A 7 -3.31 -11.09 -24.71
CA ASP A 7 -2.39 -12.22 -24.94
C ASP A 7 -1.15 -12.10 -24.03
N PRO A 8 -0.71 -13.16 -23.31
CA PRO A 8 0.53 -13.18 -22.53
C PRO A 8 1.79 -12.75 -23.28
N SER A 9 1.84 -12.94 -24.60
CA SER A 9 2.95 -12.49 -25.45
C SER A 9 2.91 -11.00 -25.80
N HIS A 10 1.83 -10.30 -25.44
CA HIS A 10 1.68 -8.87 -25.71
C HIS A 10 2.74 -8.07 -24.93
N PRO A 11 3.46 -7.12 -25.56
CA PRO A 11 4.55 -6.37 -24.91
C PRO A 11 4.11 -5.57 -23.69
N ARG A 12 2.81 -5.30 -23.54
CA ARG A 12 2.21 -4.61 -22.39
C ARG A 12 1.29 -5.49 -21.53
N TYR A 13 1.44 -6.80 -21.60
CA TYR A 13 0.59 -7.73 -20.86
C TYR A 13 0.50 -7.36 -19.37
N GLU A 14 1.63 -7.09 -18.73
CA GLU A 14 1.71 -6.72 -17.31
C GLU A 14 0.95 -5.43 -16.97
N SER A 15 1.09 -4.36 -17.77
CA SER A 15 0.34 -3.11 -17.58
C SER A 15 -1.16 -3.35 -17.72
N LEU A 16 -1.58 -4.08 -18.76
CA LEU A 16 -3.00 -4.39 -18.99
C LEU A 16 -3.58 -5.28 -17.87
N LEU A 17 -2.79 -6.23 -17.36
CA LEU A 17 -3.20 -7.13 -16.29
C LEU A 17 -3.45 -6.34 -15.00
N LYS A 18 -2.53 -5.44 -14.63
CA LYS A 18 -2.68 -4.57 -13.46
C LYS A 18 -3.92 -3.66 -13.57
N ARG A 19 -4.22 -3.12 -14.76
CA ARG A 19 -5.47 -2.38 -15.00
C ARG A 19 -6.70 -3.24 -14.73
N HIS A 20 -6.72 -4.45 -15.28
CA HIS A 20 -7.85 -5.37 -15.08
C HIS A 20 -8.02 -5.77 -13.62
N VAL A 21 -6.92 -6.01 -12.89
CA VAL A 21 -6.93 -6.25 -11.44
C VAL A 21 -7.59 -5.07 -10.71
N LEU A 22 -7.21 -3.84 -11.04
CA LEU A 22 -7.80 -2.64 -10.43
C LEU A 22 -9.27 -2.44 -10.81
N GLU A 23 -9.66 -2.70 -12.05
CA GLU A 23 -11.08 -2.67 -12.47
C GLU A 23 -11.92 -3.67 -11.65
N ASN A 24 -11.41 -4.89 -11.46
CA ASN A 24 -12.09 -5.90 -10.66
C ASN A 24 -12.12 -5.52 -9.17
N ALA A 25 -11.05 -4.96 -8.64
CA ALA A 25 -11.01 -4.44 -7.26
C ALA A 25 -12.00 -3.28 -7.07
N ALA A 26 -12.15 -2.40 -8.06
CA ALA A 26 -13.15 -1.33 -8.05
C ALA A 26 -14.58 -1.90 -8.04
N LYS A 27 -14.89 -2.87 -8.92
CA LYS A 27 -16.19 -3.57 -8.93
C LYS A 27 -16.51 -4.25 -7.59
N LYS A 28 -15.48 -4.77 -6.91
CA LYS A 28 -15.59 -5.37 -5.57
C LYS A 28 -15.74 -4.35 -4.43
N GLY A 29 -15.64 -3.04 -4.71
CA GLY A 29 -15.77 -1.98 -3.71
C GLY A 29 -14.49 -1.66 -2.92
N MET A 30 -13.35 -2.26 -3.29
CA MET A 30 -12.05 -2.03 -2.62
C MET A 30 -11.52 -0.60 -2.84
N LEU A 31 -11.88 0.01 -3.97
CA LEU A 31 -11.26 1.24 -4.46
C LEU A 31 -12.22 2.43 -4.39
N ALA A 32 -11.64 3.63 -4.25
CA ALA A 32 -12.36 4.88 -4.52
C ALA A 32 -12.36 5.17 -6.04
N GLY A 33 -13.29 6.00 -6.53
CA GLY A 33 -13.33 6.36 -7.96
C GLY A 33 -12.04 7.01 -8.46
N SER A 34 -11.32 7.74 -7.60
CA SER A 34 -10.03 8.35 -7.90
C SER A 34 -8.86 7.36 -7.97
N ALA A 35 -9.04 6.10 -7.56
CA ALA A 35 -7.99 5.08 -7.54
C ALA A 35 -7.43 4.77 -8.93
N LEU A 36 -8.30 4.64 -9.94
CA LEU A 36 -7.88 4.39 -11.32
C LEU A 36 -7.14 5.59 -11.91
N ILE A 37 -7.53 6.82 -11.52
CA ILE A 37 -6.83 8.04 -11.93
C ILE A 37 -5.42 8.05 -11.33
N ALA A 38 -5.28 7.70 -10.04
CA ALA A 38 -3.98 7.60 -9.39
C ALA A 38 -3.09 6.54 -10.05
N HIS A 39 -3.66 5.40 -10.44
CA HIS A 39 -2.94 4.38 -11.18
C HIS A 39 -2.46 4.88 -12.54
N GLY A 40 -3.32 5.54 -13.31
CA GLY A 40 -2.95 6.11 -14.61
C GLY A 40 -1.84 7.16 -14.52
N ARG A 41 -1.78 7.96 -13.43
CA ARG A 41 -0.64 8.85 -13.17
C ARG A 41 0.65 8.06 -12.95
N GLY A 42 0.58 6.97 -12.18
CA GLY A 42 1.70 6.07 -11.98
C GLY A 42 2.19 5.48 -13.29
N GLU A 43 1.29 4.92 -14.11
CA GLU A 43 1.62 4.37 -15.42
C GLU A 43 2.31 5.41 -16.31
N ALA A 44 1.85 6.67 -16.33
CA ALA A 44 2.49 7.72 -17.12
C ALA A 44 3.96 7.93 -16.75
N TYR A 45 4.31 7.89 -15.46
CA TYR A 45 5.71 7.92 -15.02
C TYR A 45 6.44 6.61 -15.32
N ASP A 46 5.77 5.46 -15.19
CA ASP A 46 6.36 4.16 -15.51
C ASP A 46 6.82 4.10 -16.98
N TYR A 47 6.02 4.64 -17.91
CA TYR A 47 6.41 4.80 -19.31
C TYR A 47 7.69 5.64 -19.48
N LEU A 48 7.86 6.71 -18.69
CA LEU A 48 9.07 7.54 -18.73
C LEU A 48 10.29 6.84 -18.13
N LEU A 49 10.07 5.95 -17.16
CA LEU A 49 11.11 5.16 -16.51
C LEU A 49 11.46 3.88 -17.28
N GLY A 50 10.71 3.56 -18.33
CA GLY A 50 10.89 2.38 -19.16
C GLY A 50 10.35 1.09 -18.54
N GLU A 51 9.34 1.19 -17.67
CA GLU A 51 8.60 0.06 -17.08
C GLU A 51 9.50 -0.99 -16.41
N GLN A 52 10.56 -0.53 -15.74
CA GLN A 52 11.57 -1.38 -15.11
C GLN A 52 12.06 -0.79 -13.79
N THR A 53 12.62 -1.66 -12.93
CA THR A 53 13.32 -1.19 -11.73
C THR A 53 14.68 -0.61 -12.11
N ILE A 54 14.80 0.71 -12.07
CA ILE A 54 16.06 1.42 -12.33
C ILE A 54 17.06 1.27 -11.17
N PRO A 55 18.38 1.44 -11.41
CA PRO A 55 19.40 1.26 -10.36
C PRO A 55 19.19 2.11 -9.09
N PRO A 56 18.79 3.41 -9.17
CA PRO A 56 18.48 4.19 -7.97
C PRO A 56 17.31 3.62 -7.16
N ALA A 57 16.27 3.12 -7.82
CA ALA A 57 15.12 2.49 -7.15
C ALA A 57 15.56 1.20 -6.44
N MET A 58 16.35 0.35 -7.09
CA MET A 58 16.91 -0.86 -6.45
C MET A 58 17.80 -0.52 -5.26
N LEU A 59 18.58 0.56 -5.33
CA LEU A 59 19.38 1.03 -4.19
C LEU A 59 18.49 1.49 -3.03
N ALA A 60 17.45 2.29 -3.30
CA ALA A 60 16.48 2.72 -2.30
C ALA A 60 15.76 1.52 -1.64
N THR A 61 15.38 0.50 -2.41
CA THR A 61 14.79 -0.75 -1.89
C THR A 61 15.70 -1.44 -0.87
N LYS A 62 17.02 -1.46 -1.09
CA LYS A 62 17.96 -2.06 -0.13
C LYS A 62 18.00 -1.27 1.18
N TYR A 63 18.00 0.06 1.13
CA TYR A 63 17.94 0.89 2.33
C TYR A 63 16.60 0.76 3.05
N ALA A 64 15.48 0.75 2.32
CA ALA A 64 14.15 0.52 2.88
C ALA A 64 14.09 -0.80 3.66
N LEU A 65 14.62 -1.89 3.08
CA LEU A 65 14.67 -3.18 3.75
C LEU A 65 15.53 -3.14 5.02
N GLN A 66 16.66 -2.42 5.01
CA GLN A 66 17.49 -2.26 6.21
C GLN A 66 16.74 -1.52 7.32
N HIS A 67 16.04 -0.43 7.00
CA HIS A 67 15.24 0.30 7.98
C HIS A 67 14.13 -0.59 8.57
N LEU A 68 13.40 -1.34 7.71
CA LEU A 68 12.35 -2.24 8.17
C LEU A 68 12.88 -3.34 9.09
N LYS A 69 13.97 -4.02 8.70
CA LYS A 69 14.57 -5.12 9.47
C LYS A 69 15.20 -4.68 10.80
N ASN A 70 15.71 -3.45 10.87
CA ASN A 70 16.39 -2.95 12.07
C ASN A 70 15.44 -2.20 13.01
N SER A 71 14.18 -1.98 12.61
CA SER A 71 13.17 -1.34 13.43
C SER A 71 12.73 -2.26 14.57
N GLN A 72 12.50 -1.71 15.76
CA GLN A 72 11.83 -2.45 16.83
C GLN A 72 10.31 -2.46 16.66
N ASN A 73 9.78 -1.47 15.94
CA ASN A 73 8.36 -1.32 15.69
C ASN A 73 8.12 -0.80 14.27
N ALA A 74 8.16 -1.71 13.29
CA ALA A 74 7.81 -1.41 11.90
C ALA A 74 6.32 -1.61 11.65
N VAL A 75 5.77 -0.92 10.66
CA VAL A 75 4.41 -1.20 10.16
C VAL A 75 4.34 -0.96 8.66
N ILE A 76 3.55 -1.79 7.97
CA ILE A 76 3.23 -1.58 6.55
C ILE A 76 1.80 -1.03 6.46
N SER A 77 1.66 0.21 5.98
CA SER A 77 0.36 0.81 5.72
C SER A 77 -0.14 0.38 4.34
N LEU A 78 -1.39 -0.08 4.27
CA LEU A 78 -2.05 -0.43 3.01
C LEU A 78 -3.28 0.42 2.75
N ASN A 79 -3.40 0.89 1.52
CA ASN A 79 -4.61 1.48 0.97
C ASN A 79 -5.27 0.55 -0.06
N GLY A 80 -6.40 0.95 -0.63
CA GLY A 80 -7.13 0.13 -1.60
C GLY A 80 -6.29 -0.27 -2.83
N ASN A 81 -5.52 0.66 -3.40
CA ASN A 81 -4.69 0.39 -4.57
C ASN A 81 -3.60 -0.64 -4.25
N THR A 82 -2.88 -0.44 -3.14
CA THR A 82 -1.79 -1.33 -2.73
C THR A 82 -2.29 -2.71 -2.37
N THR A 83 -3.42 -2.80 -1.66
CA THR A 83 -4.06 -4.08 -1.33
C THR A 83 -4.45 -4.84 -2.59
N ALA A 84 -4.97 -4.15 -3.62
CA ALA A 84 -5.39 -4.79 -4.86
C ALA A 84 -4.23 -5.31 -5.73
N ILE A 85 -3.13 -4.55 -5.85
CA ILE A 85 -2.05 -4.87 -6.79
C ILE A 85 -0.86 -5.61 -6.17
N ALA A 86 -0.66 -5.48 -4.85
CA ALA A 86 0.53 -5.96 -4.16
C ALA A 86 0.22 -6.52 -2.76
N GLY A 87 -1.05 -6.82 -2.45
CA GLY A 87 -1.45 -7.31 -1.14
C GLY A 87 -0.71 -8.60 -0.75
N VAL A 88 -0.55 -9.54 -1.68
CA VAL A 88 0.15 -10.80 -1.44
C VAL A 88 1.62 -10.57 -1.11
N GLU A 89 2.31 -9.75 -1.89
CA GLU A 89 3.74 -9.45 -1.73
C GLU A 89 3.99 -8.68 -0.43
N LEU A 90 3.13 -7.71 -0.09
CA LEU A 90 3.26 -6.91 1.12
C LEU A 90 2.94 -7.72 2.38
N MET A 91 1.99 -8.66 2.32
CA MET A 91 1.73 -9.60 3.42
C MET A 91 2.89 -10.58 3.63
N LYS A 92 3.48 -11.10 2.55
CA LYS A 92 4.71 -11.92 2.64
C LYS A 92 5.87 -11.12 3.24
N LEU A 93 6.04 -9.87 2.82
CA LEU A 93 7.06 -8.98 3.39
C LEU A 93 6.80 -8.76 4.88
N ALA A 94 5.57 -8.43 5.27
CA ALA A 94 5.18 -8.24 6.67
C ALA A 94 5.50 -9.48 7.53
N SER A 95 5.19 -10.67 7.02
CA SER A 95 5.50 -11.94 7.69
C SER A 95 7.01 -12.17 7.87
N VAL A 96 7.82 -11.82 6.86
CA VAL A 96 9.28 -11.98 6.93
C VAL A 96 9.94 -10.95 7.84
N ILE A 97 9.40 -9.72 7.90
CA ILE A 97 9.87 -8.65 8.78
C ILE A 97 9.36 -8.82 10.21
N ASP A 98 8.34 -9.65 10.42
CA ASP A 98 7.61 -9.78 11.68
C ASP A 98 7.01 -8.45 12.14
N CYS A 99 6.25 -7.81 11.24
CA CYS A 99 5.57 -6.55 11.53
C CYS A 99 4.08 -6.58 11.16
N PRO A 100 3.24 -5.81 11.87
CA PRO A 100 1.84 -5.68 11.50
C PRO A 100 1.65 -4.94 10.17
N VAL A 101 0.48 -5.17 9.59
CA VAL A 101 -0.05 -4.40 8.47
C VAL A 101 -1.22 -3.56 8.98
N GLU A 102 -1.32 -2.30 8.59
CA GLU A 102 -2.46 -1.43 8.95
C GLU A 102 -3.18 -0.91 7.71
N VAL A 103 -4.48 -1.20 7.60
CA VAL A 103 -5.32 -0.62 6.54
C VAL A 103 -5.67 0.82 6.89
N ASN A 104 -5.17 1.76 6.10
CA ASN A 104 -5.47 3.18 6.22
C ASN A 104 -5.89 3.76 4.87
N ILE A 105 -7.08 4.37 4.82
CA ILE A 105 -7.68 4.86 3.58
C ILE A 105 -8.28 6.25 3.75
N PHE A 106 -8.14 7.07 2.71
CA PHE A 106 -8.69 8.42 2.65
C PHE A 106 -10.22 8.43 2.77
N TYR A 107 -10.88 7.61 1.95
CA TYR A 107 -12.34 7.49 1.90
C TYR A 107 -12.79 6.26 2.68
N ARG A 108 -12.86 6.38 4.00
CA ARG A 108 -13.22 5.29 4.91
C ARG A 108 -14.74 5.09 4.95
N THR A 109 -15.20 3.90 4.57
CA THR A 109 -16.57 3.42 4.86
C THR A 109 -16.49 2.04 5.53
N PRO A 110 -17.47 1.65 6.36
CA PRO A 110 -17.49 0.33 6.99
C PRO A 110 -17.39 -0.81 5.97
N GLU A 111 -18.09 -0.69 4.84
CA GLU A 111 -18.14 -1.71 3.79
C GLU A 111 -16.77 -1.86 3.13
N ARG A 112 -16.13 -0.74 2.74
CA ARG A 112 -14.81 -0.78 2.11
C ARG A 112 -13.76 -1.33 3.06
N MET A 113 -13.78 -0.90 4.32
CA MET A 113 -12.87 -1.43 5.34
C MET A 113 -13.03 -2.94 5.50
N LYS A 114 -14.27 -3.43 5.61
CA LYS A 114 -14.57 -4.86 5.70
C LYS A 114 -13.99 -5.62 4.50
N ILE A 115 -14.24 -5.15 3.28
CA ILE A 115 -13.74 -5.80 2.06
C ILE A 115 -12.20 -5.87 2.05
N LEU A 116 -11.52 -4.78 2.43
CA LEU A 116 -10.04 -4.74 2.46
C LEU A 116 -9.47 -5.66 3.54
N LEU A 117 -10.05 -5.66 4.74
CA LEU A 117 -9.62 -6.51 5.84
C LEU A 117 -9.85 -7.99 5.52
N ASP A 118 -11.07 -8.35 5.08
CA ASP A 118 -11.39 -9.73 4.66
C ASP A 118 -10.45 -10.23 3.55
N HIS A 119 -10.04 -9.35 2.63
CA HIS A 119 -9.09 -9.71 1.58
C HIS A 119 -7.70 -10.03 2.13
N LEU A 120 -7.20 -9.25 3.07
CA LEU A 120 -5.90 -9.49 3.72
C LEU A 120 -5.94 -10.74 4.62
N GLU A 121 -7.04 -10.96 5.33
CA GLU A 121 -7.24 -12.18 6.13
C GLU A 121 -7.27 -13.42 5.23
N SER A 122 -7.95 -13.35 4.10
CA SER A 122 -7.91 -14.44 3.11
C SER A 122 -6.48 -14.69 2.57
N ILE A 123 -5.65 -13.66 2.44
CA ILE A 123 -4.23 -13.84 2.06
C ILE A 123 -3.47 -14.56 3.18
N ASN A 124 -3.67 -14.18 4.45
CA ASN A 124 -3.10 -14.90 5.61
C ASN A 124 -3.48 -16.37 5.57
N GLU A 125 -4.77 -16.68 5.48
CA GLU A 125 -5.29 -18.06 5.48
C GLU A 125 -4.75 -18.89 4.32
N ASN A 126 -4.80 -18.35 3.09
CA ASN A 126 -4.38 -19.08 1.88
C ASN A 126 -2.87 -19.36 1.85
N LEU A 127 -2.07 -18.52 2.49
CA LEU A 127 -0.60 -18.64 2.48
C LEU A 127 -0.04 -19.16 3.81
N GLY A 128 -0.88 -19.40 4.82
CA GLY A 128 -0.45 -19.81 6.16
C GLY A 128 0.43 -18.77 6.85
N LEU A 129 0.14 -17.47 6.67
CA LEU A 129 0.86 -16.38 7.31
C LEU A 129 0.17 -16.00 8.63
N ASP A 130 0.97 -15.54 9.60
CA ASP A 130 0.50 -15.03 10.90
C ASP A 130 0.78 -13.52 11.01
N VAL A 131 0.29 -12.75 10.03
CA VAL A 131 0.48 -11.29 10.02
C VAL A 131 -0.70 -10.63 10.74
N LYS A 132 -0.41 -9.84 11.76
CA LYS A 132 -1.43 -9.03 12.44
C LYS A 132 -1.96 -7.93 11.51
N ILE A 133 -3.27 -7.96 11.24
CA ILE A 133 -3.94 -6.96 10.40
C ILE A 133 -4.69 -5.94 11.29
N LEU A 134 -4.31 -4.68 11.15
CA LEU A 134 -4.82 -3.53 11.90
C LEU A 134 -5.70 -2.63 11.02
N GLY A 135 -6.31 -1.62 11.65
CA GLY A 135 -7.08 -0.58 10.97
C GLY A 135 -8.60 -0.76 11.05
N ALA A 136 -9.09 -1.90 11.57
CA ALA A 136 -10.52 -2.14 11.80
C ALA A 136 -11.13 -1.13 12.78
N ASN A 137 -10.45 -0.93 13.92
CA ASN A 137 -10.90 -0.05 15.00
C ASN A 137 -9.76 0.91 15.39
N PRO A 138 -9.58 2.03 14.68
CA PRO A 138 -8.54 3.00 15.03
C PRO A 138 -8.87 3.68 16.36
N ASP A 139 -7.90 3.72 17.27
CA ASP A 139 -7.95 4.25 18.63
C ASP A 139 -6.95 5.41 18.85
N SER A 140 -6.31 5.88 17.78
CA SER A 140 -5.36 6.99 17.79
C SER A 140 -5.52 7.91 16.58
N ILE A 141 -4.90 9.09 16.65
CA ILE A 141 -4.98 10.14 15.62
C ILE A 141 -3.58 10.66 15.30
N ILE A 142 -3.24 10.69 14.01
CA ILE A 142 -2.03 11.34 13.49
C ILE A 142 -2.18 12.86 13.68
N PRO A 143 -1.30 13.51 14.47
CA PRO A 143 -1.34 14.95 14.65
C PRO A 143 -1.14 15.72 13.34
N GLY A 144 -1.83 16.84 13.17
CA GLY A 144 -1.69 17.69 11.97
C GLY A 144 -2.42 17.19 10.72
N LEU A 145 -3.10 16.04 10.79
CA LEU A 145 -4.00 15.56 9.74
C LEU A 145 -5.47 15.70 10.15
N GLU A 146 -6.31 16.03 9.17
CA GLU A 146 -7.75 16.07 9.33
C GLU A 146 -8.44 14.87 8.67
N GLY A 147 -9.65 14.57 9.16
CA GLY A 147 -10.56 13.62 8.54
C GLY A 147 -10.20 12.15 8.77
N PRO A 148 -10.81 11.22 8.00
CA PRO A 148 -10.66 9.79 8.22
C PRO A 148 -9.23 9.27 8.08
N ARG A 149 -8.39 9.90 7.25
CA ARG A 149 -6.97 9.55 7.04
C ARG A 149 -6.09 9.81 8.26
N ALA A 150 -6.55 10.64 9.20
CA ALA A 150 -5.84 10.90 10.44
C ALA A 150 -6.01 9.75 11.45
N LYS A 151 -7.07 8.94 11.33
CA LYS A 151 -7.36 7.85 12.27
C LYS A 151 -6.42 6.68 12.03
N CYS A 152 -5.80 6.17 13.09
CA CYS A 152 -4.88 5.04 13.05
C CYS A 152 -4.97 4.18 14.31
N CYS A 153 -4.28 3.04 14.33
CA CYS A 153 -4.17 2.19 15.52
C CYS A 153 -2.93 2.58 16.34
N ASN A 154 -3.10 2.64 17.67
CA ASN A 154 -2.05 2.92 18.63
C ASN A 154 -0.92 1.89 18.49
N GLU A 155 -1.30 0.62 18.42
CA GLU A 155 -0.40 -0.53 18.26
C GLU A 155 0.20 -0.69 16.86
N GLY A 156 -0.16 0.18 15.91
CA GLY A 156 0.36 0.17 14.55
C GLY A 156 1.04 1.48 14.20
N ILE A 157 0.44 2.23 13.28
CA ILE A 157 0.99 3.48 12.73
C ILE A 157 1.40 4.44 13.83
N PHE A 158 0.60 4.62 14.89
CA PHE A 158 0.89 5.63 15.90
C PHE A 158 2.20 5.37 16.65
N SER A 159 2.42 4.14 17.12
CA SER A 159 3.62 3.76 17.90
C SER A 159 4.82 3.33 17.04
N SER A 160 4.65 3.16 15.73
CA SER A 160 5.73 2.74 14.83
C SER A 160 6.89 3.74 14.76
N GLU A 161 8.11 3.23 14.63
CA GLU A 161 9.34 3.99 14.38
C GLU A 161 9.62 4.09 12.87
N VAL A 162 9.35 3.00 12.14
CA VAL A 162 9.52 2.88 10.69
C VAL A 162 8.19 2.49 10.07
N ILE A 163 7.81 3.18 8.99
CA ILE A 163 6.57 2.90 8.28
C ILE A 163 6.80 2.83 6.78
N LEU A 164 6.30 1.76 6.15
CA LEU A 164 6.19 1.66 4.70
C LEU A 164 4.79 2.11 4.26
N VAL A 165 4.70 3.17 3.45
CA VAL A 165 3.45 3.74 2.92
C VAL A 165 3.50 3.81 1.38
N PRO A 166 3.15 2.73 0.65
CA PRO A 166 3.16 2.75 -0.81
C PRO A 166 1.96 3.55 -1.35
N LEU A 167 2.15 4.30 -2.44
CA LEU A 167 1.10 5.11 -3.09
C LEU A 167 0.34 6.03 -2.11
N GLU A 168 1.08 6.84 -1.35
CA GLU A 168 0.54 7.65 -0.25
C GLU A 168 0.26 9.11 -0.64
N ASP A 169 -0.59 9.76 0.14
CA ASP A 169 -0.84 11.20 0.05
C ASP A 169 0.26 12.03 0.75
N GLY A 170 0.70 13.11 0.10
CA GLY A 170 1.80 13.94 0.57
C GLY A 170 1.56 14.61 1.92
N ASP A 171 0.34 15.08 2.22
CA ASP A 171 0.04 15.66 3.54
C ASP A 171 0.25 14.62 4.64
N ARG A 172 -0.14 13.35 4.37
CA ARG A 172 0.02 12.26 5.32
C ARG A 172 1.47 11.85 5.50
N CYS A 173 2.25 11.81 4.42
CA CYS A 173 3.71 11.63 4.51
C CYS A 173 4.36 12.71 5.37
N GLU A 174 4.06 13.98 5.13
CA GLU A 174 4.58 15.12 5.91
C GLU A 174 4.22 15.00 7.39
N ALA A 175 2.97 14.63 7.72
CA ALA A 175 2.55 14.45 9.10
C ALA A 175 3.24 13.27 9.80
N LEU A 176 3.44 12.14 9.11
CA LEU A 176 4.17 11.00 9.65
C LEU A 176 5.65 11.34 9.90
N VAL A 177 6.28 12.11 9.00
CA VAL A 177 7.64 12.63 9.21
C VAL A 177 7.66 13.60 10.40
N ALA A 178 6.67 14.49 10.54
CA ALA A 178 6.56 15.40 11.68
C ALA A 178 6.37 14.68 13.03
N MET A 179 5.83 13.45 13.02
CA MET A 179 5.80 12.56 14.19
C MET A 179 7.16 11.93 14.52
N GLY A 180 8.22 12.22 13.76
CA GLY A 180 9.56 11.66 13.97
C GLY A 180 9.75 10.25 13.41
N LYS A 181 8.84 9.77 12.55
CA LYS A 181 8.92 8.44 11.95
C LYS A 181 9.89 8.42 10.79
N THR A 182 10.56 7.29 10.58
CA THR A 182 11.22 6.99 9.31
C THR A 182 10.14 6.54 8.32
N VAL A 183 9.80 7.41 7.38
CA VAL A 183 8.76 7.13 6.37
C VAL A 183 9.41 6.62 5.08
N ILE A 184 9.01 5.44 4.64
CA ILE A 184 9.43 4.82 3.39
C ILE A 184 8.24 4.85 2.44
N VAL A 185 8.41 5.49 1.29
CA VAL A 185 7.37 5.63 0.27
C VAL A 185 7.77 4.86 -0.99
N VAL A 186 6.78 4.26 -1.65
CA VAL A 186 6.92 3.78 -3.04
C VAL A 186 6.00 4.62 -3.92
N ASP A 187 6.61 5.49 -4.73
CA ASP A 187 5.93 6.33 -5.71
C ASP A 187 6.74 6.36 -7.01
N LEU A 188 6.03 6.30 -8.14
CA LEU A 188 6.63 6.41 -9.46
C LEU A 188 6.90 7.86 -9.85
N ASN A 189 6.22 8.82 -9.22
CA ASN A 189 6.46 10.23 -9.41
C ASN A 189 7.59 10.71 -8.46
N PRO A 190 8.78 11.05 -8.96
CA PRO A 190 9.88 11.55 -8.11
C PRO A 190 9.67 13.00 -7.64
N LEU A 191 8.58 13.66 -8.04
CA LEU A 191 8.27 15.07 -7.74
C LEU A 191 7.00 15.23 -6.89
N SER A 192 6.40 14.14 -6.40
CA SER A 192 5.31 14.24 -5.42
C SER A 192 5.79 14.86 -4.10
N ARG A 193 4.86 15.50 -3.38
CA ARG A 193 5.05 15.92 -1.98
C ARG A 193 5.16 14.68 -1.11
#